data_AF-A0A938QZR5-F1
#
_entry.id   AF-A0A938QZR5-F1
#
_cell.length_a   1.000
_cell.length_b   1.000
_cell.length_c   1.000
_cell.angle_alpha   90.00
_cell.angle_beta   90.00
_cell.angle_gamma   90.00
#
_symmetry.space_group_name_H-M   'P 1'
#
loop_
_entity.id
_entity.type
_entity.pdbx_description
1 polymer ?
#
loop_
_entity_poly.entity_id
_entity_poly.type
_entity_poly.pdbx_seq_one_letter_code
_entity_poly.pdbx_strand_id
1 'polypeptide(L)'
;MNTAAEPRTIRALLAASTPWLQKKGSSSARLDAELLLGHALSLRRLDLYLDLDRPLADAEIERCRALVKRRGAGEPVAYIVQRREFWRRSFRVTPAVLVPREDTERLVELALALLPKDATGTIVDVGTGSGCIALTLVAERPGLRAVAVDLSPDALGVAAENARTLGVADRVELRHGDLL
;
A
#
# COMPACT_ATOMS: atom_id res chain seq x y z
N MET A 1 16.08 -40.46 -13.73
CA MET A 1 14.72 -39.88 -13.60
C MET A 1 14.85 -38.38 -13.79
N ASN A 2 14.06 -37.84 -14.72
CA ASN A 2 14.18 -36.51 -15.31
C ASN A 2 13.93 -35.40 -14.29
N THR A 3 14.97 -34.73 -13.79
CA THR A 3 14.85 -33.46 -13.07
C THR A 3 14.49 -32.38 -14.09
N ALA A 4 13.20 -32.17 -14.32
CA ALA A 4 12.75 -30.98 -15.02
C ALA A 4 13.31 -29.77 -14.25
N ALA A 5 14.24 -29.03 -14.86
CA ALA A 5 14.81 -27.84 -14.27
C ALA A 5 13.67 -26.95 -13.77
N GLU A 6 13.71 -26.53 -12.51
CA GLU A 6 12.69 -25.63 -11.97
C GLU A 6 12.55 -24.45 -12.94
N PRO A 7 11.34 -24.14 -13.40
CA PRO A 7 11.19 -23.05 -14.34
C PRO A 7 11.52 -21.74 -13.61
N ARG A 8 12.67 -21.16 -13.96
CA ARG A 8 13.32 -20.02 -13.26
C ARG A 8 12.91 -18.65 -13.81
N THR A 9 11.75 -18.52 -14.41
CA THR A 9 11.30 -17.25 -14.99
C THR A 9 10.20 -16.59 -14.16
N ILE A 10 9.96 -15.30 -14.38
CA ILE A 10 8.85 -14.57 -13.76
C ILE A 10 7.51 -15.26 -14.08
N ARG A 11 7.30 -15.66 -15.34
CA ARG A 11 6.13 -16.41 -15.80
C ARG A 11 5.89 -17.66 -14.98
N ALA A 12 6.95 -18.42 -14.75
CA ALA A 12 6.90 -19.68 -14.03
C ALA A 12 6.54 -19.49 -12.56
N LEU A 13 7.17 -18.53 -11.87
CA LEU A 13 6.84 -18.21 -10.49
C LEU A 13 5.42 -17.69 -10.33
N LEU A 14 4.93 -16.85 -11.27
CA LEU A 14 3.54 -16.41 -11.28
C LEU A 14 2.56 -17.58 -11.44
N ALA A 15 2.87 -18.51 -12.35
CA ALA A 15 2.07 -19.71 -12.62
C ALA A 15 2.05 -20.68 -11.43
N ALA A 16 3.13 -20.76 -10.65
CA ALA A 16 3.19 -21.57 -9.43
C ALA A 16 2.51 -20.89 -8.23
N SER A 17 2.72 -19.57 -8.05
CA SER A 17 2.28 -18.83 -6.87
C SER A 17 0.78 -18.58 -6.84
N THR A 18 0.17 -18.31 -8.01
CA THR A 18 -1.26 -18.01 -8.13
C THR A 18 -2.16 -19.16 -7.61
N PRO A 19 -2.07 -20.40 -8.14
CA PRO A 19 -2.91 -21.50 -7.65
C PRO A 19 -2.59 -21.88 -6.21
N TRP A 20 -1.35 -21.70 -5.76
CA TRP A 20 -0.98 -21.93 -4.37
C TRP A 20 -1.66 -20.93 -3.42
N LEU A 21 -1.65 -19.64 -3.75
CA LEU A 21 -2.34 -18.60 -2.98
C LEU A 21 -3.87 -18.77 -2.99
N GLN A 22 -4.42 -19.22 -4.11
CA GLN A 22 -5.86 -19.54 -4.20
C GLN A 22 -6.23 -20.68 -3.24
N LYS A 23 -5.43 -21.75 -3.17
CA LYS A 23 -5.60 -22.84 -2.19
C LYS A 23 -5.44 -22.37 -0.74
N LYS A 24 -4.74 -21.26 -0.50
CA LYS A 24 -4.61 -20.61 0.80
C LYS A 24 -5.73 -19.61 1.11
N GLY A 25 -6.74 -19.51 0.25
CA GLY A 25 -7.93 -18.68 0.49
C GLY A 25 -7.82 -17.23 0.01
N SER A 26 -6.81 -16.87 -0.80
CA SER A 26 -6.78 -15.54 -1.40
C SER A 26 -7.84 -15.42 -2.50
N SER A 27 -8.74 -14.45 -2.37
CA SER A 27 -9.73 -14.08 -3.39
C SER A 27 -9.13 -13.30 -4.57
N SER A 28 -7.91 -12.78 -4.41
CA SER A 28 -7.17 -11.98 -5.40
C SER A 28 -5.83 -12.63 -5.77
N ALA A 29 -5.75 -13.96 -5.74
CA ALA A 29 -4.48 -14.71 -5.77
C ALA A 29 -3.50 -14.31 -6.90
N ARG A 30 -4.02 -14.02 -8.10
CA ARG A 30 -3.18 -13.58 -9.23
C ARG A 30 -2.58 -12.19 -8.98
N LEU A 31 -3.41 -11.24 -8.55
CA LEU A 31 -2.99 -9.88 -8.20
C LEU A 31 -2.00 -9.91 -7.03
N ASP A 32 -2.27 -10.71 -6.00
CA ASP A 32 -1.37 -10.90 -4.85
C ASP A 32 0.01 -11.38 -5.33
N ALA A 33 0.07 -12.41 -6.18
CA ALA A 33 1.33 -12.92 -6.72
C ALA A 33 2.10 -11.84 -7.50
N GLU A 34 1.42 -11.07 -8.34
CA GLU A 34 2.03 -9.99 -9.12
C GLU A 34 2.61 -8.88 -8.24
N LEU A 35 1.86 -8.45 -7.22
CA LEU A 35 2.33 -7.41 -6.28
C LEU A 35 3.56 -7.89 -5.48
N LEU A 36 3.54 -9.14 -5.02
CA LEU A 36 4.63 -9.71 -4.21
C LEU A 36 5.90 -9.94 -5.04
N LEU A 37 5.77 -10.49 -6.26
CA LEU A 37 6.91 -10.66 -7.17
C LEU A 37 7.47 -9.32 -7.63
N GLY A 38 6.60 -8.36 -7.98
CA GLY A 38 7.02 -7.01 -8.34
C GLY A 38 7.83 -6.37 -7.22
N HIS A 39 7.34 -6.47 -5.98
CA HIS A 39 8.07 -5.98 -4.80
C HIS A 39 9.43 -6.69 -4.60
N ALA A 40 9.47 -8.03 -4.63
CA ALA A 40 10.69 -8.80 -4.43
C ALA A 40 11.78 -8.55 -5.48
N LEU A 41 11.37 -8.19 -6.70
CA LEU A 41 12.24 -7.91 -7.84
C LEU A 41 12.49 -6.43 -8.06
N SER A 42 11.90 -5.54 -7.25
CA SER A 42 11.92 -4.08 -7.45
C SER A 42 11.41 -3.65 -8.83
N LEU A 43 10.39 -4.35 -9.34
CA LEU A 43 9.75 -4.09 -10.62
C LEU A 43 8.33 -3.56 -10.41
N ARG A 44 7.90 -2.65 -11.29
CA ARG A 44 6.48 -2.30 -11.34
C ARG A 44 5.70 -3.47 -11.93
N ARG A 45 4.40 -3.53 -11.62
CA ARG A 45 3.54 -4.61 -12.13
C ARG A 45 3.58 -4.73 -13.66
N LEU A 46 3.64 -3.61 -14.38
CA LEU A 46 3.75 -3.61 -15.85
C LEU A 46 5.07 -4.21 -16.33
N ASP A 47 6.18 -3.91 -15.65
CA ASP A 47 7.51 -4.38 -16.04
C ASP A 47 7.62 -5.91 -15.90
N LEU A 48 6.89 -6.51 -14.95
CA LEU A 48 6.78 -7.98 -14.85
C LEU A 48 6.24 -8.61 -16.14
N TYR A 49 5.32 -7.93 -16.83
CA TYR A 49 4.71 -8.45 -18.06
C TYR A 49 5.64 -8.31 -19.27
N LEU A 50 6.49 -7.27 -19.28
CA LEU A 50 7.50 -7.07 -20.32
C LEU A 50 8.62 -8.13 -20.19
N ASP A 51 8.92 -8.55 -18.97
CA ASP A 51 10.06 -9.42 -18.65
C ASP A 51 9.63 -10.84 -18.23
N LEU A 52 8.46 -11.33 -18.67
CA LEU A 52 7.92 -12.63 -18.21
C LEU A 52 8.89 -13.81 -18.37
N ASP A 53 9.70 -13.79 -19.42
CA ASP A 53 10.66 -14.85 -19.75
C ASP A 53 12.08 -14.55 -19.24
N ARG A 54 12.26 -13.44 -18.50
CA ARG A 54 13.52 -13.10 -17.84
C ARG A 54 13.90 -14.22 -16.86
N PRO A 55 15.11 -14.80 -16.96
CA PRO A 55 15.61 -15.76 -15.99
C PRO A 55 15.91 -15.05 -14.67
N LEU A 56 15.60 -15.72 -13.55
CA LEU A 56 15.80 -15.24 -12.20
C LEU A 56 16.94 -15.98 -11.52
N ALA A 57 17.74 -15.25 -10.75
CA ALA A 57 18.74 -15.82 -9.87
C ALA A 57 18.08 -16.50 -8.66
N ASP A 58 18.76 -17.47 -8.04
CA ASP A 58 18.23 -18.18 -6.88
C ASP A 58 17.86 -17.24 -5.72
N ALA A 59 18.65 -16.19 -5.50
CA ALA A 59 18.33 -15.18 -4.49
C ALA A 59 17.03 -14.42 -4.80
N GLU A 60 16.72 -14.14 -6.07
CA GLU A 60 15.44 -13.52 -6.49
C GLU A 60 14.27 -14.47 -6.24
N ILE A 61 14.43 -15.75 -6.61
CA ILE A 61 13.43 -16.80 -6.43
C ILE A 61 13.09 -16.95 -4.94
N GLU A 62 14.10 -17.03 -4.07
CA GLU A 62 13.91 -17.19 -2.63
C GLU A 62 13.23 -15.98 -1.99
N ARG A 63 13.57 -14.76 -2.42
CA ARG A 63 12.84 -13.55 -1.98
C ARG A 63 11.36 -13.63 -2.38
N CYS A 64 11.06 -13.95 -3.64
CA CYS A 64 9.68 -14.09 -4.11
C CYS A 64 8.90 -15.15 -3.30
N ARG A 65 9.48 -16.34 -3.13
CA ARG A 65 8.88 -17.45 -2.37
C ARG A 65 8.61 -17.05 -0.91
N ALA A 66 9.53 -16.35 -0.27
CA ALA A 66 9.36 -15.90 1.11
C ALA A 66 8.14 -14.97 1.26
N LEU A 67 7.95 -14.01 0.35
CA LEU A 67 6.81 -13.09 0.39
C LEU A 67 5.48 -13.80 0.07
N VAL A 68 5.48 -14.70 -0.91
CA VAL A 68 4.30 -15.53 -1.22
C VAL A 68 3.92 -16.39 -0.01
N LYS A 69 4.90 -16.98 0.68
CA LYS A 69 4.66 -17.79 1.88
C LYS A 69 4.02 -16.97 3.01
N ARG A 70 4.50 -15.74 3.25
CA ARG A 70 3.89 -14.80 4.20
C ARG A 70 2.43 -14.53 3.84
N ARG A 71 2.13 -14.24 2.58
CA ARG A 71 0.75 -14.02 2.13
C ARG A 71 -0.13 -15.26 2.33
N GLY A 72 0.39 -16.44 2.03
CA GLY A 72 -0.33 -17.71 2.25
C GLY A 72 -0.52 -18.10 3.72
N ALA A 73 0.15 -17.41 4.66
CA ALA A 73 -0.12 -17.50 6.09
C ALA A 73 -1.20 -16.51 6.57
N GLY A 74 -1.81 -15.75 5.66
CA GLY A 74 -2.89 -14.80 5.94
C GLY A 74 -2.43 -13.35 6.08
N GLU A 75 -1.13 -13.05 6.03
CA GLU A 75 -0.64 -11.68 6.15
C GLU A 75 -1.13 -10.80 4.97
N PRO A 76 -1.71 -9.61 5.21
CA PRO A 76 -2.16 -8.72 4.14
C PRO A 76 -1.03 -8.33 3.19
N VAL A 77 -1.28 -8.36 1.87
CA VAL A 77 -0.28 -7.97 0.84
C VAL A 77 0.27 -6.57 1.11
N ALA A 78 -0.61 -5.62 1.49
CA ALA A 78 -0.22 -4.24 1.76
C ALA A 78 0.85 -4.10 2.86
N TYR A 79 0.82 -4.96 3.89
CA TYR A 79 1.86 -4.98 4.93
C TYR A 79 3.13 -5.66 4.46
N ILE A 80 3.02 -6.69 3.61
CA ILE A 80 4.20 -7.36 3.04
C ILE A 80 4.97 -6.42 2.11
N VAL A 81 4.26 -5.68 1.24
CA VAL A 81 4.86 -4.70 0.32
C VAL A 81 5.02 -3.31 0.93
N GLN A 82 4.53 -3.13 2.16
CA GLN A 82 4.54 -1.90 2.97
C GLN A 82 3.91 -0.68 2.29
N ARG A 83 3.01 -0.89 1.34
CA ARG A 83 2.37 0.17 0.54
C ARG A 83 0.93 -0.16 0.18
N ARG A 84 0.11 0.88 0.06
CA ARG A 84 -1.26 0.83 -0.45
C ARG A 84 -1.52 2.07 -1.30
N GLU A 85 -2.04 1.87 -2.51
CA GLU A 85 -2.59 2.97 -3.30
C GLU A 85 -3.93 3.41 -2.70
N PHE A 86 -4.11 4.72 -2.58
CA PHE A 86 -5.33 5.39 -2.15
C PHE A 86 -5.42 6.75 -2.84
N TRP A 87 -6.53 7.04 -3.50
CA TRP A 87 -6.77 8.30 -4.22
C TRP A 87 -5.59 8.72 -5.13
N ARG A 88 -5.16 7.79 -6.00
CA ARG A 88 -4.03 7.96 -6.95
C ARG A 88 -2.67 8.27 -6.30
N ARG A 89 -2.55 8.05 -5.00
CA ARG A 89 -1.33 8.27 -4.22
C ARG A 89 -0.91 6.98 -3.53
N SER A 90 0.39 6.81 -3.39
CA SER A 90 0.97 5.67 -2.67
C SER A 90 1.19 6.06 -1.21
N PHE A 91 0.58 5.31 -0.29
CA PHE A 91 0.80 5.47 1.15
C PHE A 91 1.61 4.30 1.67
N ARG A 92 2.62 4.60 2.47
CA ARG A 92 3.26 3.59 3.31
C ARG A 92 2.26 3.12 4.36
N VAL A 93 2.24 1.81 4.58
CA VAL A 93 1.41 1.17 5.60
C VAL A 93 2.23 0.13 6.36
N THR A 94 1.92 -0.02 7.63
CA THR A 94 2.52 -1.01 8.54
C THR A 94 1.40 -1.63 9.39
N PRO A 95 1.67 -2.69 10.17
CA PRO A 95 0.68 -3.23 11.11
C PRO A 95 0.18 -2.23 12.16
N ALA A 96 0.83 -1.07 12.34
CA ALA A 96 0.41 -0.02 13.26
C ALA A 96 -0.78 0.81 12.75
N VAL A 97 -1.17 0.67 11.47
CA VAL A 97 -2.26 1.43 10.85
C VAL A 97 -3.21 0.51 10.11
N LEU A 98 -4.48 0.90 10.02
CA LEU A 98 -5.43 0.21 9.14
C LEU A 98 -5.01 0.43 7.67
N VAL A 99 -5.01 -0.65 6.88
CA VAL A 99 -4.83 -0.54 5.42
C VAL A 99 -5.97 0.28 4.83
N PRO A 100 -5.70 1.40 4.12
CA PRO A 100 -6.73 2.20 3.47
C PRO A 100 -7.61 1.36 2.53
N ARG A 101 -8.93 1.49 2.69
CA ARG A 101 -9.94 0.77 1.92
C ARG A 101 -10.54 1.67 0.84
N GLU A 102 -11.10 1.06 -0.19
CA GLU A 102 -11.76 1.76 -1.30
C GLU A 102 -12.98 2.56 -0.81
N ASP A 103 -13.75 2.04 0.15
CA ASP A 103 -14.88 2.76 0.75
C ASP A 103 -14.45 4.09 1.39
N THR A 104 -13.20 4.18 1.87
CA THR A 104 -12.64 5.40 2.45
C THR A 104 -12.33 6.46 1.38
N GLU A 105 -12.15 6.06 0.12
CA GLU A 105 -12.03 7.02 -1.00
C GLU A 105 -13.33 7.78 -1.23
N ARG A 106 -14.49 7.15 -0.95
CA ARG A 106 -15.79 7.82 -1.07
C ARG A 106 -15.91 9.00 -0.12
N LEU A 107 -15.32 8.93 1.07
CA LEU A 107 -15.29 10.05 2.02
C LEU A 107 -14.50 11.23 1.45
N VAL A 108 -13.33 10.96 0.87
CA VAL A 108 -12.51 11.99 0.21
C VAL A 108 -13.25 12.60 -0.98
N GLU A 109 -13.89 11.79 -1.81
CA GLU A 109 -14.70 12.25 -2.94
C GLU A 109 -15.79 13.23 -2.49
N LEU A 110 -16.57 12.86 -1.47
CA LEU A 110 -17.65 13.69 -0.94
C LEU A 110 -17.11 14.99 -0.33
N ALA A 111 -16.02 14.92 0.44
CA ALA A 111 -15.37 16.10 0.99
C ALA A 111 -14.90 17.06 -0.12
N LEU A 112 -14.28 16.54 -1.18
CA LEU A 112 -13.82 17.36 -2.32
C LEU A 112 -14.96 17.93 -3.16
N ALA A 113 -16.14 17.30 -3.17
CA ALA A 113 -17.33 17.83 -3.81
C ALA A 113 -17.93 19.02 -3.04
N LEU A 114 -17.81 19.01 -1.71
CA LEU A 114 -18.26 20.10 -0.83
C LEU A 114 -17.24 21.26 -0.76
N LEU A 115 -15.96 20.96 -0.98
CA LEU A 115 -14.86 21.91 -0.88
C LEU A 115 -14.51 22.49 -2.26
N PRO A 116 -14.76 23.79 -2.51
CA PRO A 116 -14.33 24.43 -3.76
C PRO A 116 -12.81 24.34 -3.94
N LYS A 117 -12.33 24.50 -5.18
CA LYS A 117 -10.90 24.29 -5.49
C LYS A 117 -9.97 25.25 -4.75
N ASP A 118 -10.45 26.44 -4.46
CA ASP A 118 -9.80 27.52 -3.72
C ASP A 118 -10.17 27.53 -2.22
N ALA A 119 -10.78 26.45 -1.70
CA ALA A 119 -11.09 26.32 -0.29
C ALA A 119 -9.84 26.54 0.57
N THR A 120 -10.00 27.36 1.61
CA THR A 120 -9.00 27.58 2.65
C THR A 120 -9.59 27.18 4.00
N GLY A 121 -8.72 26.75 4.92
CA GLY A 121 -9.14 26.37 6.27
C GLY A 121 -8.37 25.19 6.82
N THR A 122 -8.84 24.71 7.97
CA THR A 122 -8.24 23.58 8.69
C THR A 122 -9.21 22.42 8.76
N ILE A 123 -8.80 21.26 8.25
CA ILE A 123 -9.52 20.01 8.46
C ILE A 123 -9.04 19.32 9.73
N VAL A 124 -9.91 18.58 10.40
CA VAL A 124 -9.55 17.72 11.54
C VAL A 124 -9.87 16.28 11.17
N ASP A 125 -8.88 15.39 11.31
CA ASP A 125 -9.00 13.96 11.04
C ASP A 125 -8.69 13.19 12.32
N VAL A 126 -9.71 12.50 12.86
CA VAL A 126 -9.64 11.80 14.15
C VAL A 126 -9.48 10.30 13.88
N GLY A 127 -8.42 9.70 14.41
CA GLY A 127 -8.02 8.35 14.05
C GLY A 127 -7.34 8.31 12.68
N THR A 128 -6.43 9.25 12.43
CA THR A 128 -5.85 9.48 11.10
C THR A 128 -5.12 8.26 10.53
N GLY A 129 -4.61 7.37 11.39
CA GLY A 129 -3.91 6.15 10.99
C GLY A 129 -2.72 6.45 10.08
N SER A 130 -2.81 6.03 8.82
CA SER A 130 -1.79 6.30 7.79
C SER A 130 -1.78 7.75 7.28
N GLY A 131 -2.76 8.57 7.67
CA GLY A 131 -2.98 9.91 7.15
C GLY A 131 -3.74 9.96 5.80
N CYS A 132 -4.23 8.82 5.30
CA CYS A 132 -4.72 8.73 3.92
C CYS A 132 -5.83 9.74 3.56
N ILE A 133 -6.72 10.09 4.51
CA ILE A 133 -7.78 11.07 4.28
C ILE A 133 -7.20 12.50 4.34
N ALA A 134 -6.67 12.91 5.50
CA ALA A 134 -6.19 14.27 5.71
C ALA A 134 -5.13 14.70 4.69
N LEU A 135 -4.13 13.85 4.47
CA LEU A 135 -3.02 14.16 3.57
C LEU A 135 -3.49 14.28 2.11
N THR A 136 -4.47 13.45 1.71
CA THR A 136 -5.06 13.54 0.37
C THR A 136 -5.82 14.85 0.19
N LEU A 137 -6.68 15.24 1.14
CA LEU A 137 -7.43 16.49 1.06
C LEU A 137 -6.53 17.71 1.00
N VAL A 138 -5.48 17.74 1.83
CA VAL A 138 -4.45 18.80 1.81
C VAL A 138 -3.67 18.81 0.50
N ALA A 139 -3.40 17.65 -0.10
CA ALA A 139 -2.74 17.57 -1.40
C ALA A 139 -3.65 18.02 -2.58
N GLU A 140 -4.95 17.79 -2.49
CA GLU A 140 -5.95 18.16 -3.52
C GLU A 140 -6.41 19.63 -3.42
N ARG A 141 -6.23 20.27 -2.26
CA ARG A 141 -6.62 21.66 -2.01
C ARG A 141 -5.46 22.41 -1.33
N PRO A 142 -4.65 23.17 -2.10
CA PRO A 142 -3.46 23.86 -1.57
C PRO A 142 -3.74 24.85 -0.43
N GLY A 143 -4.95 25.42 -0.37
CA GLY A 143 -5.38 26.33 0.70
C GLY A 143 -5.73 25.65 2.03
N LEU A 144 -5.83 24.31 2.06
CA LEU A 144 -6.13 23.58 3.28
C LEU A 144 -4.88 23.25 4.08
N ARG A 145 -5.09 23.21 5.40
CA ARG A 145 -4.23 22.63 6.42
C ARG A 145 -4.97 21.50 7.12
N ALA A 146 -4.25 20.60 7.79
CA ALA A 146 -4.86 19.53 8.58
C ALA A 146 -4.31 19.50 10.01
N VAL A 147 -5.18 19.14 10.95
CA VAL A 147 -4.81 18.58 12.25
C VAL A 147 -5.23 17.12 12.24
N ALA A 148 -4.25 16.22 12.25
CA ALA A 148 -4.47 14.79 12.17
C ALA A 148 -4.11 14.16 13.52
N VAL A 149 -5.10 13.55 14.16
CA VAL A 149 -5.04 13.05 15.53
C VAL A 149 -5.12 11.53 15.53
N ASP A 150 -4.30 10.88 16.34
CA ASP A 150 -4.39 9.44 16.58
C ASP A 150 -3.98 9.11 18.02
N LEU A 151 -4.55 8.04 18.56
CA LEU A 151 -4.18 7.48 19.86
C LEU A 151 -2.86 6.70 19.78
N SER A 152 -2.46 6.24 18.60
CA SER A 152 -1.25 5.46 18.41
C SER A 152 -0.07 6.34 17.99
N PRO A 153 1.01 6.45 18.79
CA PRO A 153 2.24 7.11 18.38
C PRO A 153 2.85 6.49 17.11
N ASP A 154 2.73 5.16 16.97
CA ASP A 154 3.26 4.44 15.81
C ASP A 154 2.46 4.79 14.53
N ALA A 155 1.15 4.97 14.65
CA ALA A 155 0.32 5.45 13.54
C ALA A 155 0.73 6.86 13.12
N LEU A 156 0.94 7.77 14.07
CA LEU A 156 1.44 9.11 13.79
C LEU A 156 2.82 9.09 13.13
N GLY A 157 3.69 8.14 13.49
CA GLY A 157 4.95 7.91 12.79
C GLY A 157 4.76 7.58 11.30
N VAL A 158 3.79 6.69 10.99
CA VAL A 158 3.43 6.35 9.60
C VAL A 158 2.82 7.55 8.87
N ALA A 159 1.90 8.28 9.50
CA ALA A 159 1.30 9.48 8.93
C ALA A 159 2.36 10.57 8.63
N ALA A 160 3.35 10.74 9.51
CA ALA A 160 4.44 11.70 9.32
C ALA A 160 5.31 11.35 8.10
N GLU A 161 5.65 10.07 7.92
CA GLU A 161 6.40 9.60 6.74
C GLU A 161 5.61 9.83 5.45
N ASN A 162 4.31 9.54 5.46
CA ASN A 162 3.44 9.79 4.32
C ASN A 162 3.31 11.27 4.00
N ALA A 163 3.17 12.13 5.01
CA ALA A 163 3.09 13.59 4.84
C ALA A 163 4.36 14.16 4.19
N ARG A 164 5.54 13.67 4.61
CA ARG A 164 6.83 14.01 3.98
C ARG A 164 6.92 13.52 2.55
N THR A 165 6.56 12.24 2.31
CA THR A 165 6.61 11.63 0.97
C THR A 165 5.70 12.36 -0.02
N LEU A 166 4.55 12.84 0.42
CA LEU A 166 3.60 13.60 -0.39
C LEU A 166 3.93 15.11 -0.49
N GLY A 167 4.96 15.59 0.22
CA GLY A 167 5.34 17.01 0.21
C GLY A 167 4.30 17.93 0.86
N VAL A 168 3.53 17.44 1.83
CA VAL A 168 2.47 18.21 2.52
C VAL A 168 2.72 18.41 4.01
N ALA A 169 3.86 17.94 4.53
CA ALA A 169 4.19 17.98 5.95
C ALA A 169 4.05 19.39 6.58
N ASP A 170 4.44 20.45 5.88
CA ASP A 170 4.37 21.84 6.40
C ASP A 170 2.94 22.37 6.61
N ARG A 171 1.95 21.63 6.12
CA ARG A 171 0.52 21.97 6.23
C ARG A 171 -0.25 20.99 7.11
N VAL A 172 0.43 20.05 7.76
CA VAL A 172 -0.19 19.00 8.55
C VAL A 172 0.41 19.00 9.95
N GLU A 173 -0.44 19.25 10.94
CA GLU A 173 -0.10 19.10 12.34
C GLU A 173 -0.54 17.71 12.83
N LEU A 174 0.40 16.93 13.36
CA LEU A 174 0.12 15.62 13.94
C LEU A 174 0.02 15.75 15.47
N ARG A 175 -1.06 15.22 16.04
CA ARG A 175 -1.27 15.23 17.50
C ARG A 175 -1.57 13.85 18.03
N HIS A 176 -0.88 13.48 19.10
CA HIS A 176 -1.26 12.34 19.91
C HIS A 176 -2.41 12.73 20.84
N GLY A 177 -3.52 12.00 20.79
CA GLY A 177 -4.67 12.33 21.61
C GLY A 177 -5.73 11.25 21.58
N ASP A 178 -6.44 11.15 22.70
CA ASP A 178 -7.67 10.40 22.82
C ASP A 178 -8.85 11.38 22.80
N LEU A 179 -9.83 11.15 21.94
CA LEU A 179 -10.94 12.08 21.68
C LEU A 179 -12.32 11.42 21.86
N LEU A 180 -12.39 10.15 22.28
CA LEU A 180 -13.63 9.40 22.48
C LEU A 180 -13.60 8.51 23.73
#